data_AF-A0A4D6M5Z4-F1
#
_entry.id   AF-A0A4D6M5Z4-F1
#
_cell.length_a   1.000
_cell.length_b   1.000
_cell.length_c   1.000
_cell.angle_alpha   90.00
_cell.angle_beta   90.00
_cell.angle_gamma   90.00
#
_symmetry.space_group_name_H-M   'P 1'
#
loop_
_entity.id
_entity.type
_entity.pdbx_description
1 polymer ?
#
loop_
_entity_poly.entity_id
_entity_poly.type
_entity_poly.pdbx_seq_one_letter_code
_entity_poly.pdbx_strand_id
1 'polypeptide(L)'
;MGVLRVLNLAPTQLHTNSWAYLQAFRILCQSLYLEPSPYAFLYFYDTRPRQSTTWLSLISRPSISRLDAFSQSCKHFKDEYFKVVVKEEGKPYFLNADGSTKFPFSWTGTPSQYKDMGTDELSVGDKEVVETLMKAHGTIREEEFSALSVVKEGDGR
;
A
#
# COMPACT_ATOMS: atom_id res chain seq x y z
N MET A 1 -5.31 2.54 6.36
CA MET A 1 -3.91 2.63 5.90
C MET A 1 -3.71 3.87 5.03
N GLY A 2 -2.91 4.85 5.48
CA GLY A 2 -2.77 6.19 4.88
C GLY A 2 -1.49 6.42 4.06
N VAL A 3 -0.98 5.41 3.35
CA VAL A 3 0.34 5.47 2.68
C VAL A 3 0.44 6.62 1.68
N LEU A 4 -0.58 6.84 0.85
CA LEU A 4 -0.56 7.93 -0.13
C LEU A 4 -0.37 9.31 0.51
N ARG A 5 -0.95 9.53 1.70
CA ARG A 5 -0.73 10.77 2.47
C ARG A 5 0.69 10.87 2.97
N VAL A 6 1.24 9.78 3.53
CA VAL A 6 2.64 9.74 4.01
C VAL A 6 3.64 9.98 2.88
N LEU A 7 3.37 9.41 1.70
CA LEU A 7 4.19 9.60 0.51
C LEU A 7 3.95 10.93 -0.21
N ASN A 8 2.96 11.72 0.22
CA ASN A 8 2.50 12.92 -0.48
C ASN A 8 2.18 12.64 -1.95
N LEU A 9 1.40 11.59 -2.23
CA LEU A 9 1.07 11.14 -3.59
C LEU A 9 -0.42 11.19 -3.88
N ALA A 10 -0.77 11.68 -5.07
CA ALA A 10 -2.08 11.39 -5.63
C ALA A 10 -2.19 9.90 -6.01
N PRO A 11 -3.41 9.32 -5.95
CA PRO A 11 -3.63 7.93 -6.33
C PRO A 11 -3.04 7.58 -7.72
N THR A 12 -3.24 8.48 -8.69
CA THR A 12 -2.77 8.38 -10.08
C THR A 12 -1.26 8.54 -10.26
N GLN A 13 -0.52 8.88 -9.21
CA GLN A 13 0.93 9.01 -9.27
C GLN A 13 1.64 7.75 -8.76
N LEU A 14 0.93 6.84 -8.08
CA LEU A 14 1.46 5.57 -7.61
C LEU A 14 1.40 4.52 -8.74
N HIS A 15 2.53 3.87 -9.03
CA HIS A 15 2.62 2.84 -10.06
C HIS A 15 1.67 1.66 -9.76
N THR A 16 1.10 1.03 -10.80
CA THR A 16 0.10 -0.03 -10.65
C THR A 16 0.57 -1.22 -9.81
N ASN A 17 1.80 -1.71 -10.01
CA ASN A 17 2.35 -2.77 -9.12
C ASN A 17 2.37 -2.37 -7.64
N SER A 18 2.58 -1.08 -7.36
CA SER A 18 2.63 -0.59 -5.98
C SER A 18 1.26 -0.57 -5.31
N TRP A 19 0.17 -0.50 -6.09
CA TRP A 19 -1.17 -0.74 -5.58
C TRP A 19 -1.37 -2.20 -5.14
N ALA A 20 -0.82 -3.16 -5.88
CA ALA A 20 -0.88 -4.57 -5.50
C ALA A 20 -0.17 -4.81 -4.15
N TYR A 21 1.01 -4.22 -3.92
CA TYR A 21 1.68 -4.30 -2.61
C TYR A 21 0.83 -3.72 -1.47
N LEU A 22 0.18 -2.57 -1.69
CA LEU A 22 -0.69 -1.96 -0.68
C LEU A 22 -1.89 -2.86 -0.33
N GLN A 23 -2.52 -3.40 -1.36
CA GLN A 23 -3.66 -4.30 -1.18
C GLN A 23 -3.22 -5.60 -0.48
N ALA A 24 -2.08 -6.15 -0.88
CA ALA A 24 -1.54 -7.38 -0.31
C ALA A 24 -1.08 -7.24 1.12
N PHE A 25 -0.42 -6.15 1.45
CA PHE A 25 -0.10 -5.84 2.83
C PHE A 25 -1.36 -5.67 3.69
N ARG A 26 -2.38 -4.95 3.19
CA ARG A 26 -3.64 -4.75 3.94
C ARG A 26 -4.33 -6.08 4.25
N ILE A 27 -4.46 -6.96 3.26
CA ILE A 27 -5.10 -8.27 3.42
C ILE A 27 -4.29 -9.15 4.38
N LEU A 28 -2.96 -9.14 4.27
CA LEU A 28 -2.08 -9.87 5.17
C LEU A 28 -2.17 -9.39 6.63
N CYS A 29 -2.17 -8.08 6.87
CA CYS A 29 -2.40 -7.58 8.22
C CYS A 29 -3.76 -8.02 8.76
N GLN A 30 -4.82 -7.92 7.94
CA GLN A 30 -6.17 -8.32 8.34
C GLN A 30 -6.28 -9.82 8.67
N SER A 31 -5.64 -10.71 7.90
CA SER A 31 -5.66 -12.15 8.19
C SER A 31 -4.94 -12.52 9.48
N LEU A 32 -4.00 -11.68 9.92
CA LEU A 32 -3.26 -11.81 11.17
C LEU A 32 -3.86 -10.95 12.31
N TYR A 33 -5.04 -10.35 12.10
CA TYR A 33 -5.69 -9.45 13.07
C TYR A 33 -4.84 -8.23 13.48
N LEU A 34 -3.95 -7.81 12.59
CA LEU A 34 -3.11 -6.62 12.76
C LEU A 34 -3.75 -5.39 12.10
N GLU A 35 -3.54 -4.22 12.70
CA GLU A 35 -3.91 -2.97 12.06
C GLU A 35 -2.85 -2.57 11.01
N PRO A 36 -3.21 -2.40 9.72
CA PRO A 36 -2.25 -2.06 8.68
C PRO A 36 -1.78 -0.60 8.80
N SER A 37 -0.51 -0.43 9.14
CA SER A 37 0.15 0.87 9.25
C SER A 37 0.94 1.27 8.00
N PRO A 38 0.94 2.57 7.61
CA PRO A 38 1.80 3.06 6.53
C PRO A 38 3.30 2.92 6.83
N TYR A 39 3.75 3.12 8.08
CA TYR A 39 5.17 3.05 8.41
C TYR A 39 5.66 1.61 8.50
N ALA A 40 4.86 0.71 9.08
CA ALA A 40 5.13 -0.73 9.02
C ALA A 40 5.22 -1.25 7.58
N PHE A 41 4.42 -0.70 6.65
CA PHE A 41 4.55 -1.02 5.24
C PHE A 41 5.85 -0.48 4.62
N LEU A 42 6.17 0.79 4.84
CA LEU A 42 7.38 1.42 4.31
C LEU A 42 8.67 0.83 4.90
N TYR A 43 8.59 0.11 6.02
CA TYR A 43 9.70 -0.71 6.51
C TYR A 43 10.10 -1.80 5.50
N PHE A 44 9.16 -2.39 4.76
CA PHE A 44 9.43 -3.46 3.79
C PHE A 44 9.73 -2.95 2.37
N TYR A 45 9.38 -1.70 2.05
CA TYR A 45 9.49 -1.14 0.70
C TYR A 45 10.16 0.22 0.70
N ASP A 46 11.17 0.36 -0.14
CA ASP A 46 11.77 1.65 -0.46
C ASP A 46 10.93 2.38 -1.52
N THR A 47 11.05 3.70 -1.50
CA THR A 47 10.56 4.57 -2.56
C THR A 47 11.75 5.09 -3.36
N ARG A 48 11.64 5.11 -4.70
CA ARG A 48 12.62 5.79 -5.57
C ARG A 48 11.91 6.83 -6.41
N PRO A 49 11.66 8.04 -5.89
CA PRO A 49 11.19 9.14 -6.72
C PRO A 49 12.28 9.45 -7.76
N ARG A 50 12.02 9.16 -9.03
CA ARG A 50 13.01 9.41 -10.10
C ARG A 50 13.06 10.91 -10.44
N GLN A 51 11.90 11.58 -10.49
CA GLN A 51 11.71 13.02 -10.71
C GLN A 51 10.34 13.49 -10.18
N SER A 52 10.16 14.80 -9.97
CA SER A 52 8.98 15.47 -9.41
C SER A 52 7.66 15.25 -10.16
N THR A 53 7.69 14.71 -11.37
CA THR A 53 6.49 14.48 -12.22
C THR A 53 6.48 13.09 -12.84
N THR A 54 7.08 12.13 -12.15
CA THR A 54 7.07 10.72 -12.58
C THR A 54 6.24 9.87 -11.63
N TRP A 55 5.72 8.77 -12.16
CA TRP A 55 5.09 7.73 -11.36
C TRP A 55 6.08 7.23 -10.29
N LEU A 56 5.59 7.09 -9.06
CA LEU A 56 6.37 6.53 -7.97
C LEU A 56 6.18 5.02 -7.93
N SER A 57 7.28 4.29 -8.01
CA SER A 57 7.33 2.85 -7.79
C SER A 57 7.91 2.54 -6.41
N LEU A 58 7.28 1.59 -5.73
CA LEU A 58 7.81 0.93 -4.55
C LEU A 58 8.76 -0.19 -4.94
N ILE A 59 9.82 -0.35 -4.17
CA ILE A 59 10.83 -1.39 -4.38
C ILE A 59 10.94 -2.21 -3.10
N SER A 60 10.69 -3.50 -3.24
CA SER A 60 10.94 -4.49 -2.20
C SER A 60 12.37 -4.39 -1.67
N ARG A 61 12.52 -4.26 -0.35
CA ARG A 61 13.85 -4.34 0.29
C ARG A 61 14.32 -5.80 0.29
N PRO A 62 15.52 -6.09 -0.25
CA PRO A 62 16.07 -7.44 -0.23
C PRO A 62 16.09 -8.03 1.19
N SER A 63 15.93 -9.34 1.32
CA SER A 63 15.93 -10.11 2.58
C SER A 63 14.75 -9.91 3.54
N ILE A 64 14.06 -8.77 3.50
CA ILE A 64 12.92 -8.48 4.40
C ILE A 64 11.58 -8.38 3.66
N SER A 65 11.57 -8.11 2.35
CA SER A 65 10.35 -8.16 1.54
C SER A 65 9.61 -9.49 1.72
N ARG A 66 8.29 -9.42 1.88
CA ARG A 66 7.40 -10.59 2.06
C ARG A 66 6.44 -10.80 0.88
N LEU A 67 6.32 -9.82 -0.03
CA LEU A 67 5.36 -9.86 -1.14
C LEU A 67 6.07 -9.95 -2.50
N ASP A 68 7.12 -10.78 -2.61
CA ASP A 68 7.91 -10.90 -3.85
C ASP A 68 7.11 -11.42 -5.05
N ALA A 69 5.96 -12.07 -4.81
CA ALA A 69 5.10 -12.56 -5.88
C ALA A 69 4.58 -11.43 -6.81
N PHE A 70 4.44 -10.20 -6.29
CA PHE A 70 4.01 -9.02 -7.07
C PHE A 70 5.17 -8.21 -7.68
N SER A 71 6.39 -8.77 -7.70
CA SER A 71 7.58 -8.10 -8.25
C SER A 71 7.60 -8.00 -9.77
N GLN A 72 6.76 -8.77 -10.47
CA GLN A 72 6.65 -8.68 -11.91
C GLN A 72 5.97 -7.37 -12.33
N SER A 73 6.56 -6.70 -13.32
CA SER A 73 6.02 -5.43 -13.79
C SER A 73 4.82 -5.62 -14.70
N CYS A 74 3.67 -5.05 -14.31
CA CYS A 74 2.51 -4.93 -15.18
C CYS A 74 2.89 -4.09 -16.42
N LYS A 75 2.84 -4.70 -17.60
CA LYS A 75 3.08 -4.03 -18.89
C LYS A 75 1.78 -3.40 -19.37
N HIS A 76 1.86 -2.36 -20.19
CA HIS A 76 0.71 -1.68 -20.81
C HIS A 76 -0.28 -1.00 -19.85
N PHE A 77 0.03 -0.88 -18.56
CA PHE A 77 -0.84 -0.20 -17.59
C PHE A 77 -1.17 1.26 -17.93
N LYS A 78 -0.35 1.91 -18.76
CA LYS A 78 -0.57 3.30 -19.21
C LYS A 78 -1.72 3.43 -20.21
N ASP A 79 -2.13 2.31 -20.80
CA ASP A 79 -3.22 2.24 -21.77
C ASP A 79 -4.56 1.93 -21.07
N GLU A 80 -4.54 1.74 -19.74
CA GLU A 80 -5.69 1.42 -18.91
C GLU A 80 -5.99 2.55 -17.91
N TYR A 81 -7.26 2.64 -17.50
CA TYR A 81 -7.72 3.59 -16.48
C TYR A 81 -8.16 2.82 -15.23
N PHE A 82 -7.77 3.30 -14.05
CA PHE A 82 -8.33 2.83 -12.79
C PHE A 82 -9.18 3.92 -12.16
N LYS A 83 -10.33 3.54 -11.62
CA LYS A 83 -11.26 4.44 -10.94
C LYS A 83 -11.14 4.27 -9.43
N VAL A 84 -10.86 5.36 -8.73
CA VAL A 84 -10.91 5.39 -7.26
C VAL A 84 -12.30 5.86 -6.84
N VAL A 85 -13.02 5.05 -6.06
CA VAL A 85 -14.38 5.35 -5.58
C VAL A 85 -14.45 5.32 -4.06
N VAL A 86 -15.29 6.19 -3.49
CA VAL A 86 -15.67 6.10 -2.08
C VAL A 86 -16.75 5.03 -1.96
N LYS A 87 -16.47 3.97 -1.19
CA LYS A 87 -17.44 2.88 -0.95
C LYS A 87 -18.39 3.16 0.23
N GLU A 88 -18.06 4.07 1.13
CA GLU A 88 -18.93 4.41 2.27
C GLU A 88 -20.10 5.28 1.81
N GLU A 89 -21.32 4.81 2.04
CA GLU A 89 -22.54 5.58 1.76
C GLU A 89 -22.52 6.93 2.49
N GLY A 90 -22.98 7.97 1.79
CA GLY A 90 -23.10 9.33 2.34
C GLY A 90 -21.80 10.14 2.43
N LYS A 91 -20.64 9.59 2.00
CA LYS A 91 -19.37 10.35 1.95
C LYS A 91 -19.02 10.80 0.53
N PRO A 92 -19.13 12.11 0.22
CA PRO A 92 -18.86 12.60 -1.14
C PRO A 92 -17.36 12.73 -1.48
N TYR A 93 -16.48 12.69 -0.48
CA TYR A 93 -15.06 12.99 -0.65
C TYR A 93 -14.14 12.05 0.12
N PHE A 94 -12.88 11.95 -0.33
CA PHE A 94 -11.82 11.20 0.36
C PHE A 94 -11.23 12.01 1.52
N LEU A 95 -12.04 12.26 2.56
CA LEU A 95 -11.64 12.98 3.77
C LEU A 95 -11.60 12.07 4.99
N ASN A 96 -10.70 12.39 5.93
CA ASN A 96 -10.67 11.82 7.27
C ASN A 96 -11.79 12.41 8.14
N ALA A 97 -12.00 11.86 9.34
CA ALA A 97 -13.04 12.32 10.25
C ALA A 97 -12.83 13.78 10.72
N ASP A 98 -11.57 14.25 10.73
CA ASP A 98 -11.19 15.63 11.05
C ASP A 98 -11.31 16.60 9.86
N GLY A 99 -11.82 16.14 8.71
CA GLY A 99 -11.96 16.94 7.49
C GLY A 99 -10.68 17.08 6.67
N SER A 100 -9.54 16.54 7.13
CA SER A 100 -8.30 16.54 6.34
C SER A 100 -8.39 15.58 5.16
N THR A 101 -7.63 15.83 4.08
CA THR A 101 -7.61 14.94 2.92
C THR A 101 -6.92 13.61 3.25
N LYS A 102 -7.46 12.50 2.73
CA LYS A 102 -6.83 11.16 2.86
C LYS A 102 -5.54 11.05 2.04
N PHE A 103 -5.35 11.92 1.05
CA PHE A 103 -4.20 12.04 0.16
C PHE A 103 -4.34 13.30 -0.72
N PRO A 104 -3.27 13.79 -1.37
CA PRO A 104 -3.35 14.83 -2.39
C PRO A 104 -4.30 14.47 -3.54
N PHE A 105 -5.15 15.40 -3.99
CA PHE A 105 -6.06 15.15 -5.11
C PHE A 105 -5.44 15.35 -6.48
N SER A 106 -4.31 16.07 -6.56
CA SER A 106 -3.52 16.27 -7.77
C SER A 106 -2.11 15.76 -7.59
N TRP A 107 -1.43 15.47 -8.70
CA TRP A 107 -0.02 15.08 -8.68
C TRP A 107 0.82 16.11 -7.95
N THR A 108 1.76 15.63 -7.16
CA THR A 108 2.64 16.48 -6.36
C THR A 108 4.04 16.50 -6.97
N GLY A 109 4.68 17.67 -6.90
CA GLY A 109 6.08 17.86 -7.30
C GLY A 109 7.10 17.34 -6.30
N THR A 110 6.64 16.94 -5.11
CA THR A 110 7.48 16.68 -3.94
C THR A 110 7.04 15.39 -3.23
N PRO A 111 7.11 14.23 -3.90
CA PRO A 111 6.85 12.96 -3.25
C PRO A 111 7.85 12.71 -2.12
N SER A 112 7.37 12.21 -0.98
CA SER A 112 8.23 11.88 0.16
C SER A 112 9.10 10.66 -0.15
N GLN A 113 10.39 10.74 0.20
CA GLN A 113 11.33 9.63 0.04
C GLN A 113 11.51 8.88 1.36
N TYR A 114 11.28 7.58 1.29
CA TYR A 114 11.61 6.59 2.30
C TYR A 114 12.61 5.58 1.72
N LYS A 115 13.71 5.37 2.44
CA LYS A 115 14.77 4.44 2.04
C LYS A 115 15.44 3.90 3.29
N ASP A 116 15.66 2.59 3.33
CA ASP A 116 16.45 1.91 4.37
C ASP A 116 15.95 2.14 5.82
N MET A 117 14.64 2.36 6.01
CA MET A 117 14.05 2.65 7.31
C MET A 117 14.47 1.61 8.38
N GLY A 118 14.99 2.12 9.49
CA GLY A 118 15.41 1.34 10.65
C GLY A 118 14.23 0.92 11.52
N THR A 119 14.42 -0.11 12.35
CA THR A 119 13.41 -0.50 13.34
C THR A 119 13.27 0.57 14.43
N ASP A 120 14.32 1.32 14.74
CA ASP A 120 14.33 2.42 15.71
C ASP A 120 13.42 3.59 15.32
N GLU A 121 13.23 3.83 14.02
CA GLU A 121 12.32 4.86 13.47
C GLU A 121 10.83 4.49 13.60
N LEU A 122 10.53 3.23 13.88
CA LEU A 122 9.16 2.74 14.00
C LEU A 122 8.58 3.00 15.39
N SER A 123 7.29 3.36 15.42
CA SER A 123 6.52 3.39 16.66
C SER A 123 6.40 2.00 17.28
N VAL A 124 6.00 1.92 18.55
CA VAL A 124 5.81 0.62 19.25
C VAL A 124 4.78 -0.24 18.50
N GLY A 125 3.67 0.34 18.04
CA GLY A 125 2.65 -0.38 17.27
C GLY A 125 3.16 -0.83 15.90
N ASP A 126 3.98 -0.02 15.22
CA ASP A 126 4.56 -0.41 13.93
C ASP A 126 5.56 -1.56 14.07
N LYS A 127 6.36 -1.56 15.15
CA LYS A 127 7.29 -2.64 15.47
C LYS A 127 6.57 -3.96 15.67
N GLU A 128 5.44 -3.97 16.37
CA GLU A 128 4.63 -5.17 16.58
C GLU A 128 4.16 -5.78 15.25
N VAL A 129 3.67 -4.94 14.33
CA VAL A 129 3.26 -5.36 12.99
C VAL A 129 4.45 -5.95 12.23
N VAL A 130 5.58 -5.24 12.20
CA VAL A 130 6.79 -5.69 11.50
C VAL A 130 7.32 -7.01 12.07
N GLU A 131 7.42 -7.14 13.38
CA GLU A 131 7.89 -8.36 14.03
C GLU A 131 6.98 -9.56 13.75
N THR A 132 5.66 -9.35 13.83
CA THR A 132 4.69 -10.42 13.57
C THR A 132 4.80 -10.91 12.12
N LEU A 133 4.93 -9.98 11.17
CA LEU A 133 5.10 -10.30 9.75
C LEU A 133 6.46 -10.95 9.44
N MET A 134 7.51 -10.61 10.19
CA MET A 134 8.82 -11.24 10.05
C MET A 134 8.85 -12.66 10.64
N LYS A 135 8.06 -12.92 11.69
CA LYS A 135 7.91 -14.24 12.33
C LYS A 135 6.97 -15.18 11.56
N ALA A 136 6.03 -14.64 10.80
CA ALA A 136 5.18 -15.42 9.91
C ALA A 136 6.04 -16.06 8.80
N HIS A 137 6.50 -17.29 9.02
CA HIS A 137 7.31 -18.04 8.07
C HIS A 137 6.48 -18.40 6.84
N GLY A 138 6.74 -17.72 5.72
CA GLY A 138 6.18 -18.07 4.42
C GLY A 138 6.03 -16.84 3.53
N THR A 139 6.68 -16.85 2.36
CA THR A 139 6.25 -15.99 1.26
C THR A 139 4.82 -16.39 0.94
N ILE A 140 3.85 -15.54 1.23
CA ILE A 140 2.46 -15.79 0.83
C ILE A 140 2.43 -15.83 -0.69
N ARG A 141 2.20 -17.01 -1.25
CA ARG A 141 2.14 -17.25 -2.70
C ARG A 141 0.83 -16.67 -3.23
N GLU A 142 0.81 -16.23 -4.48
CA GLU A 142 -0.38 -15.63 -5.14
C GLU A 142 -1.66 -16.46 -5.00
N GLU A 143 -1.52 -17.78 -4.89
CA GLU A 143 -2.61 -18.75 -4.67
C GLU A 143 -3.34 -18.56 -3.33
N GLU A 144 -2.65 -18.25 -2.23
CA GLU A 144 -3.30 -17.94 -0.95
C GLU A 144 -3.98 -16.56 -0.99
N PHE A 145 -3.44 -15.65 -1.80
CA PHE A 145 -3.99 -14.31 -1.98
C PHE A 145 -5.28 -14.32 -2.81
N SER A 146 -5.34 -15.18 -3.83
CA SER A 146 -6.52 -15.37 -4.67
C SER A 146 -7.67 -16.04 -3.92
N ALA A 147 -7.40 -16.88 -2.91
CA ALA A 147 -8.44 -17.46 -2.06
C ALA A 147 -9.07 -16.40 -1.12
N LEU A 148 -8.30 -15.41 -0.68
CA LEU A 148 -8.76 -14.32 0.20
C LEU A 148 -9.57 -13.24 -0.54
N SER A 149 -9.37 -13.08 -1.86
CA SER A 149 -10.15 -12.16 -2.70
C SER A 149 -11.53 -12.71 -3.13
N VAL A 150 -11.83 -13.98 -2.83
CA VAL A 150 -13.10 -14.66 -3.20
C VAL A 150 -14.18 -14.53 -2.11
N VAL A 151 -14.12 -13.51 -1.24
CA VAL A 151 -15.31 -13.10 -0.49
C VAL A 151 -16.27 -12.43 -1.48
N LYS A 152 -17.15 -13.25 -2.08
CA LYS A 152 -18.27 -12.82 -2.91
C LYS A 152 -19.07 -11.75 -2.17
N GLU A 153 -19.15 -10.56 -2.77
CA GLU A 153 -20.16 -9.56 -2.42
C GLU A 153 -21.53 -10.23 -2.67
N GLY A 154 -22.25 -10.50 -1.57
CA GLY A 154 -23.60 -11.01 -1.61
C GLY A 154 -24.50 -9.96 -2.25
N ASP A 155 -25.26 -10.39 -3.25
CA ASP A 155 -26.34 -9.64 -3.88
C ASP A 155 -27.29 -9.10 -2.80
N GLY A 156 -27.31 -7.78 -2.65
CA GLY A 156 -28.14 -7.03 -1.72
C GLY A 156 -28.92 -5.98 -2.49
N ARG A 157 -30.11 -6.39 -2.92
CA ARG A 157 -31.15 -5.59 -3.58
C ARG A 157 -31.42 -4.24 -2.94
#